data_AF-A0A6G3UUW3-F1
#
_entry.id   AF-A0A6G3UUW3-F1
#
_cell.length_a   1.000
_cell.length_b   1.000
_cell.length_c   1.000
_cell.angle_alpha   90.00
_cell.angle_beta   90.00
_cell.angle_gamma   90.00
#
_symmetry.space_group_name_H-M   'P 1'
#
loop_
_entity.id
_entity.type
_entity.pdbx_description
1 polymer ?
#
loop_
_entity_poly.entity_id
_entity_poly.type
_entity_poly.pdbx_seq_one_letter_code
_entity_poly.pdbx_strand_id
1 'polypeptide(L)'
;MSSTTRITVTLPSDQVAELRKLTDNVSGYVAEAVARQIRHLLLGDDLRRQEEEHGAFSDEEITEAHGKTCGSAGTSTDADAA
;
A
#
# COMPACT_ATOMS: atom_id res chain seq x y z
N MET A 1 1.17 -0.27 -25.52
CA MET A 1 -0.02 -1.06 -25.14
C MET A 1 0.37 -1.91 -23.96
N SER A 2 -0.20 -1.66 -22.77
CA SER A 2 0.09 -2.45 -21.58
C SER A 2 -0.44 -3.87 -21.78
N SER A 3 0.44 -4.87 -21.74
CA SER A 3 0.03 -6.28 -21.85
C SER A 3 -0.79 -6.63 -20.61
N THR A 4 -2.08 -6.91 -20.80
CA THR A 4 -2.98 -7.33 -19.72
C THR A 4 -3.33 -8.81 -19.93
N THR A 5 -3.20 -9.61 -18.88
CA THR A 5 -3.54 -11.04 -18.91
C THR A 5 -4.83 -11.26 -18.15
N ARG A 6 -5.83 -11.87 -18.79
CA ARG A 6 -7.08 -12.23 -18.12
C ARG A 6 -6.87 -13.49 -17.30
N ILE A 7 -7.20 -13.41 -16.03
CA ILE A 7 -7.19 -14.53 -15.09
C ILE A 7 -8.59 -14.72 -14.51
N THR A 8 -8.94 -15.95 -14.14
CA THR A 8 -10.16 -16.27 -13.40
C THR A 8 -9.77 -16.68 -12.00
N VAL A 9 -10.33 -16.01 -11.00
CA VAL A 9 -10.05 -16.27 -9.59
C VAL A 9 -11.35 -16.58 -8.86
N THR A 10 -11.29 -17.52 -7.91
CA THR A 10 -12.42 -17.84 -7.04
C THR A 10 -12.22 -17.12 -5.71
N LEU A 11 -13.25 -16.39 -5.27
CA LEU A 11 -13.26 -15.67 -4.00
C LEU A 11 -14.46 -16.13 -3.16
N PRO A 12 -14.36 -16.10 -1.82
CA PRO A 12 -15.50 -16.33 -0.94
C PRO A 12 -16.66 -15.39 -1.28
N SER A 13 -17.89 -15.91 -1.28
CA SER A 13 -19.10 -15.14 -1.61
C SER A 13 -19.26 -13.89 -0.75
N ASP A 14 -18.92 -14.00 0.53
CA ASP A 14 -19.07 -12.91 1.50
C ASP A 14 -18.10 -11.76 1.17
N GLN A 15 -16.87 -12.09 0.76
CA GLN A 15 -15.90 -11.09 0.31
C GLN A 15 -16.34 -10.41 -0.98
N VAL A 16 -16.93 -11.16 -1.93
CA VAL A 16 -17.49 -10.57 -3.16
C VAL A 16 -18.68 -9.67 -2.84
N ALA A 17 -19.51 -10.02 -1.86
CA ALA A 17 -20.62 -9.19 -1.42
C ALA A 17 -20.13 -7.87 -0.80
N GLU A 18 -19.12 -7.91 0.07
CA GLU A 18 -18.53 -6.68 0.64
C GLU A 18 -17.82 -5.83 -0.43
N LEU A 19 -17.06 -6.44 -1.35
CA LEU A 19 -16.42 -5.72 -2.44
C LEU A 19 -17.43 -4.99 -3.33
N ARG A 20 -18.58 -5.61 -3.61
CA ARG A 20 -19.68 -5.00 -4.37
C ARG A 20 -20.33 -3.82 -3.65
N LYS A 21 -20.28 -3.75 -2.32
CA LYS A 21 -20.74 -2.56 -1.58
C LYS A 21 -19.79 -1.37 -1.74
N LEU A 22 -18.50 -1.65 -1.92
CA LEU A 22 -17.46 -0.62 -2.07
C LEU A 22 -17.31 -0.15 -3.51
N THR A 23 -17.51 -1.04 -4.49
CA THR A 23 -17.35 -0.71 -5.90
C THR A 23 -18.10 -1.67 -6.82
N ASP A 24 -18.62 -1.13 -7.92
CA ASP A 24 -19.18 -1.94 -9.01
C ASP A 24 -18.10 -2.55 -9.93
N ASN A 25 -16.85 -2.07 -9.86
CA ASN A 25 -15.72 -2.58 -10.65
C ASN A 25 -14.75 -3.40 -9.80
N VAL A 26 -15.18 -4.63 -9.47
CA VAL A 26 -14.37 -5.57 -8.67
C VAL A 26 -13.03 -5.87 -9.33
N SER A 27 -12.97 -6.02 -10.66
CA SER A 27 -11.72 -6.31 -11.36
C SER A 27 -10.68 -5.20 -11.25
N GLY A 28 -11.12 -3.93 -11.30
CA GLY A 28 -10.24 -2.78 -11.15
C GLY A 28 -9.69 -2.69 -9.73
N TYR A 29 -10.56 -2.87 -8.74
CA TYR A 29 -10.16 -2.86 -7.34
C TYR A 29 -9.15 -3.96 -7.02
N VAL A 30 -9.40 -5.19 -7.49
CA VAL A 30 -8.47 -6.30 -7.30
C VAL A 30 -7.14 -6.01 -7.99
N ALA A 31 -7.13 -5.47 -9.21
CA ALA A 31 -5.89 -5.12 -9.91
C ALA A 31 -5.05 -4.10 -9.13
N GLU A 32 -5.69 -3.06 -8.56
CA GLU A 32 -4.99 -2.07 -7.75
C GLU A 32 -4.48 -2.64 -6.42
N ALA A 33 -5.31 -3.43 -5.73
CA ALA A 33 -4.94 -4.09 -4.49
C ALA A 33 -3.75 -5.04 -4.71
N VAL A 34 -3.76 -5.83 -5.79
CA VAL A 34 -2.65 -6.70 -6.17
C VAL A 34 -1.39 -5.89 -6.51
N ALA A 35 -1.52 -4.80 -7.27
CA ALA A 35 -0.38 -3.94 -7.58
C ALA A 35 0.23 -3.32 -6.30
N ARG A 36 -0.62 -2.90 -5.36
CA ARG A 36 -0.19 -2.41 -4.05
C ARG A 36 0.52 -3.50 -3.24
N GLN A 37 -0.03 -4.70 -3.23
CA GLN A 37 0.57 -5.83 -2.52
C GLN A 37 1.95 -6.19 -3.09
N ILE A 38 2.10 -6.24 -4.42
CA ILE A 38 3.39 -6.52 -5.07
C ILE A 38 4.42 -5.45 -4.69
N ARG A 39 4.04 -4.17 -4.71
CA ARG A 39 4.96 -3.09 -4.27
C ARG A 39 5.44 -3.29 -2.83
N HIS A 40 4.55 -3.69 -1.92
CA HIS A 40 4.93 -3.95 -0.53
C HIS A 40 5.83 -5.18 -0.38
N LEU A 41 5.59 -6.25 -1.15
CA LEU A 41 6.44 -7.44 -1.11
C LEU A 41 7.85 -7.13 -1.62
N LEU A 42 7.97 -6.45 -2.76
CA LEU A 42 9.27 -6.05 -3.31
C LEU A 42 10.02 -5.12 -2.36
N LEU A 43 9.32 -4.17 -1.75
CA LEU A 43 9.92 -3.30 -0.75
C LEU A 43 10.40 -4.07 0.47
N GLY A 44 9.63 -5.04 0.97
CA GLY A 44 10.04 -5.90 2.08
C GLY A 44 11.25 -6.76 1.75
N ASP A 45 11.31 -7.32 0.55
CA ASP A 45 12.47 -8.08 0.06
C ASP A 45 13.72 -7.20 -0.08
N ASP A 46 13.57 -5.98 -0.59
CA ASP A 46 14.66 -5.01 -0.68
C ASP A 46 15.18 -4.59 0.71
N LEU A 47 14.29 -4.34 1.67
CA LEU A 47 14.67 -4.03 3.06
C LEU A 47 15.40 -5.20 3.72
N ARG A 48 14.91 -6.42 3.56
CA ARG A 48 15.59 -7.62 4.10
C ARG A 48 16.99 -7.78 3.51
N ARG A 49 17.15 -7.59 2.19
CA ARG A 49 18.47 -7.63 1.55
C ARG A 49 19.41 -6.57 2.16
N GLN A 50 18.90 -5.38 2.42
CA GLN A 50 19.68 -4.33 3.06
C GLN A 50 20.13 -4.71 4.48
N GLU A 51 19.26 -5.33 5.27
CA GLU A 51 19.62 -5.82 6.61
C GLU A 51 20.69 -6.93 6.57
N GLU A 52 20.65 -7.80 5.56
CA GLU A 52 21.67 -8.84 5.36
C GLU A 52 23.03 -8.24 4.96
N GLU A 53 23.04 -7.19 4.14
CA GLU A 53 24.26 -6.54 3.64
C GLU A 53 24.88 -5.55 4.64
N HIS A 54 24.06 -4.85 5.43
CA HIS A 54 24.49 -3.75 6.29
C HIS A 54 24.23 -3.96 7.79
N GLY A 55 23.51 -5.02 8.18
CA GLY A 55 23.02 -5.23 9.54
C GLY A 55 21.64 -4.61 9.76
N ALA A 56 21.03 -4.94 10.90
CA ALA A 56 19.68 -4.47 11.24
C ALA A 56 19.59 -2.94 11.25
N PHE A 57 18.46 -2.40 10.78
CA PHE A 57 18.19 -0.97 10.88
C PHE A 57 18.19 -0.52 12.34
N SER A 58 18.85 0.60 12.61
CA SER A 58 18.82 1.22 13.93
C SER A 58 17.49 1.95 14.19
N ASP A 59 17.12 2.08 15.45
CA ASP A 59 15.93 2.83 15.86
C ASP A 59 16.00 4.30 15.42
N GLU A 60 17.20 4.88 15.36
CA GLU A 60 17.46 6.22 14.84
C GLU A 60 17.11 6.35 13.35
N GLU A 61 17.52 5.39 12.52
CA GLU A 61 17.25 5.37 11.08
C GLU A 61 15.76 5.18 10.79
N ILE A 62 15.09 4.31 11.55
CA ILE A 62 13.64 4.11 11.45
C ILE A 62 12.90 5.40 11.81
N THR A 63 13.29 6.05 12.91
CA THR A 63 12.68 7.31 13.36
C THR A 63 12.86 8.43 12.33
N GLU A 64 14.06 8.54 11.73
CA GLU A 64 14.34 9.49 10.66
C GLU A 64 13.49 9.22 9.40
N ALA A 65 13.36 7.95 9.00
CA ALA A 65 12.53 7.55 7.86
C ALA A 65 11.05 7.88 8.08
N HIS A 66 10.51 7.56 9.26
CA HIS A 66 9.13 7.91 9.64
C HIS A 66 8.88 9.42 9.58
N GLY A 67 9.82 10.24 10.04
CA GLY A 67 9.74 11.70 9.97
C GLY A 67 9.69 12.25 8.54
N LYS A 68 10.39 11.59 7.60
CA LYS A 68 10.40 11.96 6.17
C LYS A 68 9.16 11.47 5.42
N THR A 69 8.67 10.27 5.70
CA THR A 69 7.51 9.68 5.02
C THR A 69 6.18 10.26 5.51
N CYS A 70 6.06 10.55 6.81
CA CYS A 70 4.88 11.18 7.40
C CYS A 70 4.91 12.72 7.31
N GLY A 71 5.62 13.27 6.30
CA GLY A 71 6.05 14.66 6.23
C GLY A 71 5.07 15.67 6.84
N SER A 72 5.56 16.47 7.81
CA SER A 72 4.92 17.64 8.43
C SER A 72 3.43 17.86 8.09
N ALA A 73 2.56 16.97 8.56
CA ALA A 73 1.11 17.21 8.58
C ALA A 73 0.75 18.13 9.77
N GLY A 74 1.31 19.33 9.75
CA GLY A 74 0.91 20.48 10.55
C GLY A 74 1.26 21.69 9.68
N THR A 75 0.36 22.51 9.19
CA THR A 75 -0.88 23.02 9.77
C THR A 75 -1.82 23.43 8.62
N SER A 76 -3.02 22.86 8.53
CA SER A 76 -4.16 23.59 7.97
C SER A 76 -5.16 23.74 9.09
N THR A 77 -4.98 24.82 9.85
CA THR A 77 -6.05 25.41 10.65
C THR A 77 -7.06 25.95 9.64
N ASP A 78 -8.06 25.13 9.32
CA ASP A 78 -9.32 25.61 8.75
C ASP A 78 -9.98 26.42 9.87
N ALA A 79 -9.75 27.74 9.84
CA ALA A 79 -10.42 28.68 10.73
C ALA A 79 -11.85 28.83 10.24
N ASP A 80 -12.72 28.03 10.85
CA ASP A 80 -14.17 28.05 10.78
C ASP A 80 -14.71 29.48 10.84
N ALA A 81 -15.53 29.83 9.84
CA ALA A 81 -16.24 31.08 9.73
C ALA A 81 -17.43 31.12 10.70
N ALA A 82 -17.51 32.17 11.53
CA ALA A 82 -18.70 32.57 12.28
C ALA A 82 -18.94 34.07 12.12
#